data_AF-A0A838NEK8-F1
#
_entry.id   AF-A0A838NEK8-F1
#
_cell.length_a   1.000
_cell.length_b   1.000
_cell.length_c   1.000
_cell.angle_alpha   90.00
_cell.angle_beta   90.00
_cell.angle_gamma   90.00
#
_symmetry.space_group_name_H-M   'P 1'
#
loop_
_entity.id
_entity.type
_entity.pdbx_description
1 polymer ?
#
loop_
_entity_poly.entity_id
_entity_poly.type
_entity_poly.pdbx_seq_one_letter_code
_entity_poly.pdbx_strand_id
1 'polypeptide(L)' 'MAQIVARGAGDISFVAPWVDGVDGLGTLGGGSHTPGEYVEISALEMQTVRAAILLYRLGTRSASHFARRTQGPSPIVETR' A
#
# COMPACT_ATOMS: atom_id res chain seq x y z
N MET A 1 -6.54 -20.17 -9.56
CA MET A 1 -6.14 -18.98 -10.33
C MET A 1 -6.14 -17.79 -9.37
N ALA A 2 -5.02 -17.52 -8.70
CA ALA A 2 -4.92 -16.35 -7.83
C ALA A 2 -4.90 -15.10 -8.73
N GLN A 3 -5.97 -14.32 -8.70
CA GLN A 3 -6.00 -13.00 -9.31
C GLN A 3 -4.95 -12.15 -8.60
N ILE A 4 -3.81 -11.92 -9.27
CA ILE A 4 -2.87 -10.87 -8.88
C ILE A 4 -3.64 -9.57 -9.08
N VAL A 5 -4.03 -8.92 -7.98
CA VAL A 5 -4.62 -7.59 -8.05
C VAL A 5 -3.54 -6.64 -8.56
N ALA A 6 -3.66 -6.19 -9.80
CA ALA A 6 -2.86 -5.07 -10.30
C ALA A 6 -3.37 -3.82 -9.59
N ARG A 7 -2.66 -3.38 -8.56
CA ARG A 7 -2.95 -2.10 -7.89
C ARG A 7 -2.17 -1.02 -8.64
N GLY A 8 -2.88 -0.01 -9.13
CA GLY A 8 -2.29 1.15 -9.80
C GLY A 8 -1.37 1.95 -8.85
N ALA A 9 -0.60 2.88 -9.39
CA ALA A 9 0.24 3.77 -8.57
C ALA A 9 -0.64 4.73 -7.77
N GLY A 10 -0.77 4.52 -6.46
CA GLY A 10 -1.45 5.47 -5.57
C GLY A 10 -0.58 6.70 -5.24
N ASP A 11 -1.19 7.69 -4.58
CA ASP A 11 -0.56 8.97 -4.22
C ASP A 11 0.71 8.80 -3.38
N ILE A 12 0.85 7.66 -2.68
CA ILE A 12 2.06 7.31 -1.92
C ILE A 12 3.32 7.25 -2.80
N SER A 13 3.17 6.97 -4.10
CA SER A 13 4.27 6.89 -5.06
C SER A 13 5.03 8.21 -5.20
N PHE A 14 4.36 9.35 -5.00
CA PHE A 14 5.01 10.67 -5.04
C PHE A 14 6.03 10.85 -3.92
N VAL A 15 5.86 10.18 -2.77
CA VAL A 15 6.73 10.32 -1.60
C VAL A 15 7.60 9.11 -1.30
N ALA A 16 7.45 8.03 -2.08
CA ALA A 16 8.21 6.79 -1.95
C ALA A 16 9.75 6.95 -1.96
N PRO A 17 10.37 7.93 -2.64
CA PRO A 17 11.81 8.14 -2.56
C PRO A 17 12.31 8.54 -1.16
N TRP A 18 11.45 9.16 -0.35
CA TRP A 18 11.84 9.73 0.94
C TRP A 18 11.40 8.86 2.11
N VAL A 19 10.21 8.27 2.04
CA VAL A 19 9.61 7.50 3.13
C VAL A 19 9.20 6.10 2.67
N ASP A 20 9.28 5.11 3.56
CA ASP A 20 8.69 3.81 3.28
C ASP A 20 7.16 3.95 3.25
N GLY A 21 6.55 3.47 2.18
CA GLY A 21 5.11 3.61 1.92
C GLY A 21 4.45 2.26 1.70
N VAL A 22 3.17 2.16 2.05
CA VAL A 22 2.31 1.02 1.74
C VAL A 22 1.06 1.53 1.03
N ASP A 23 0.66 0.85 -0.04
CA ASP A 23 -0.58 1.09 -0.77
C ASP A 23 -1.46 -0.16 -0.78
N GLY A 24 -2.71 -0.02 -1.20
CA GLY A 24 -3.59 -1.15 -1.46
C GLY A 24 -4.28 -1.73 -0.22
N LEU A 25 -4.31 -0.97 0.89
CA LEU A 25 -5.05 -1.32 2.11
C LEU A 25 -6.57 -1.05 2.00
N GLY A 26 -6.99 -0.48 0.87
CA GLY A 26 -8.38 -0.10 0.61
C GLY A 26 -9.31 -1.29 0.35
N THR A 27 -10.42 -0.96 -0.29
CA THR A 27 -11.54 -1.88 -0.50
C THR A 27 -11.18 -3.04 -1.43
N LEU A 28 -11.92 -4.15 -1.30
CA LEU A 28 -11.95 -5.18 -2.33
C LEU A 28 -13.09 -4.86 -3.30
N GLY A 29 -12.89 -5.23 -4.56
CA GLY A 29 -13.77 -4.83 -5.64
C GLY A 29 -13.19 -5.19 -6.99
N GLY A 30 -13.85 -4.74 -8.05
CA GLY A 30 -13.47 -5.05 -9.42
C GLY A 30 -13.97 -4.00 -10.39
N GLY A 31 -13.57 -4.14 -11.66
CA GLY A 31 -13.99 -3.23 -12.73
C GLY A 31 -13.32 -1.86 -12.72
N SER A 32 -12.24 -1.67 -11.96
CA SER A 32 -11.44 -0.43 -11.84
C SER A 32 -11.53 0.52 -13.05
N HIS A 33 -11.97 1.75 -12.81
CA HIS A 33 -12.09 2.80 -13.84
C HIS A 33 -13.07 2.45 -14.98
N THR A 34 -14.12 1.67 -14.69
CA THR A 34 -15.20 1.39 -15.64
C THR A 34 -16.57 1.68 -15.02
N PRO A 35 -17.63 1.84 -15.84
CA PRO A 35 -19.00 1.95 -15.31
C PRO A 35 -19.45 0.72 -14.50
N GLY A 36 -18.80 -0.43 -14.68
CA GLY A 36 -19.04 -1.65 -13.91
C GLY A 36 -18.18 -1.75 -12.65
N GLU A 37 -17.55 -0.68 -12.22
CA GLU A 37 -16.78 -0.64 -10.98
C GLU A 37 -17.67 -0.94 -9.78
N TYR A 38 -17.20 -1.83 -8.90
CA TYR A 38 -17.95 -2.22 -7.71
C TYR A 38 -17.01 -2.47 -6.53
N VAL A 39 -17.58 -2.36 -5.33
CA VAL A 39 -16.93 -2.66 -4.06
C VAL A 39 -17.67 -3.78 -3.36
N GLU A 40 -16.93 -4.72 -2.77
CA GLU A 40 -17.46 -5.78 -1.93
C GLU A 40 -17.64 -5.27 -0.49
N ILE A 41 -18.87 -4.86 -0.15
CA ILE A 41 -19.19 -4.24 1.15
C ILE A 41 -18.92 -5.19 2.32
N SER A 42 -19.19 -6.48 2.17
CA SER A 42 -18.91 -7.51 3.19
C SER A 42 -17.42 -7.62 3.54
N ALA A 43 -16.52 -7.26 2.63
CA ALA A 43 -15.08 -7.31 2.88
C ALA A 43 -14.57 -6.11 3.68
N LEU A 44 -15.35 -5.03 3.80
CA LEU A 44 -14.91 -3.78 4.45
C LEU A 44 -14.59 -3.97 5.93
N GLU A 45 -15.37 -4.78 6.65
CA GLU A 45 -15.12 -5.06 8.06
C GLU A 45 -13.75 -5.71 8.26
N MET A 46 -13.48 -6.75 7.47
CA MET A 46 -12.21 -7.46 7.49
C MET A 46 -11.04 -6.53 7.12
N GLN A 47 -11.17 -5.71 6.09
CA GLN A 47 -10.13 -4.75 5.69
C GLN A 47 -9.89 -3.69 6.77
N THR A 48 -10.95 -3.21 7.41
CA THR A 48 -10.88 -2.24 8.51
C THR A 48 -10.12 -2.81 9.70
N VAL A 49 -10.44 -4.05 10.11
CA VAL A 49 -9.73 -4.73 11.22
C VAL A 49 -8.25 -4.91 10.88
N ARG A 50 -7.92 -5.31 9.66
CA ARG A 50 -6.52 -5.47 9.23
C ARG A 50 -5.77 -4.15 9.24
N ALA A 51 -6.36 -3.07 8.73
CA ALA A 51 -5.79 -1.74 8.76
C ALA A 51 -5.57 -1.26 10.21
N ALA A 52 -6.55 -1.46 11.08
CA ALA A 52 -6.46 -1.09 12.49
C ALA A 52 -5.33 -1.84 13.21
N ILE A 53 -5.22 -3.16 13.01
CA ILE A 53 -4.14 -3.98 13.60
C ILE A 53 -2.78 -3.54 13.06
N LEU A 54 -2.66 -3.23 11.76
CA LEU A 54 -1.43 -2.71 11.17
C LEU A 54 -1.02 -1.39 11.83
N LEU A 55 -1.93 -0.42 11.88
CA LEU A 55 -1.68 0.89 12.51
C LEU A 55 -1.31 0.75 13.98
N TYR A 56 -2.02 -0.10 14.73
CA TYR A 56 -1.71 -0.38 16.13
C TYR A 56 -0.30 -0.94 16.32
N ARG A 57 0.09 -1.94 15.50
CA ARG A 57 1.43 -2.54 15.57
C ARG A 57 2.54 -1.58 15.17
N LEU A 58 2.28 -0.67 14.23
CA LEU A 58 3.25 0.35 13.83
C LEU A 58 3.36 1.44 14.90
N GLY A 59 2.23 1.96 15.38
CA GLY A 59 2.18 3.02 16.38
C GLY A 59 2.68 2.62 17.77
N THR A 60 2.75 1.32 18.07
CA THR A 60 3.31 0.81 19.33
C THR A 60 4.79 0.47 19.25
N ARG A 61 5.43 0.62 18.09
CA ARG A 61 6.87 0.40 17.91
C ARG A 61 7.60 1.74 17.91
N SER A 62 8.81 1.76 18.48
CA SER A 62 9.69 2.92 18.38
C SER A 62 10.03 3.22 16.92
N ALA A 63 10.05 4.51 16.56
CA ALA A 63 10.50 4.98 15.24
C ALA A 63 11.90 4.47 14.87
N SER A 64 12.76 4.24 15.87
CA SER A 64 14.10 3.66 15.67
C SER A 64 14.09 2.26 15.03
N HIS A 65 13.00 1.50 15.15
CA HIS A 65 12.86 0.20 14.47
C HIS A 65 12.58 0.32 12.97
N PHE A 66 12.19 1.50 12.50
CA PHE A 66 11.83 1.76 11.12
C PHE A 66 12.80 2.71 10.41
N ALA A 67 13.85 3.17 11.10
CA ALA A 67 14.87 3.99 10.48
C ALA A 67 15.49 3.21 9.31
N ARG A 68 15.35 3.78 8.11
CA ARG A 68 15.94 3.24 6.88
C ARG A 68 17.43 3.02 7.15
N ARG A 69 17.91 1.77 7.07
CA ARG A 69 19.35 1.53 6.98
C ARG A 69 19.79 2.28 5.73
N THR A 70 20.73 3.19 5.84
CA THR A 70 21.28 3.94 4.71
C THR A 70 22.02 2.95 3.78
N GLN A 71 21.26 2.22 2.95
CA GLN A 71 21.78 1.82 1.65
C GLN A 71 21.77 3.10 0.82
N GLY A 72 22.94 3.48 0.33
CA GLY A 72 23.11 4.64 -0.55
C GLY A 72 22.14 4.59 -1.73
N PRO A 73 21.94 5.72 -2.42
CA PRO A 73 20.95 5.82 -3.49
C PRO A 73 21.10 4.64 -4.46
N SER A 74 20.03 3.87 -4.63
CA SER A 74 19.96 2.83 -5.66
C SER A 74 20.25 3.52 -7.00
N PRO A 75 21.15 2.98 -7.85
CA PRO A 75 21.41 3.57 -9.14
C PRO A 75 20.08 3.61 -9.90
N ILE A 76 19.60 4.81 -10.13
CA ILE A 76 18.52 5.10 -11.06
C ILE A 76 18.90 4.41 -12.38
N VAL A 77 18.21 3.32 -12.70
CA VAL A 77 18.25 2.73 -14.03
C VAL A 77 17.57 3.75 -14.93
N GLU A 78 18.38 4.53 -15.63
CA GLU A 78 17.98 5.43 -16.69
C GLU A 78 17.37 4.58 -17.81
N THR A 79 16.05 4.43 -17.80
CA THR A 79 15.30 3.88 -18.94
C THR A 79 15.32 4.93 -20.05
N ARG A 80 16.29 4.76 -20.96
CA ARG A 80 16.16 5.17 -22.36
C ARG A 80 15.00 4.43 -23.03
#